data_AF-R6ZAI8-F1
#
_entry.id   AF-R6ZAI8-F1
#
_cell.length_a   1.000
_cell.length_b   1.000
_cell.length_c   1.000
_cell.angle_alpha   90.00
_cell.angle_beta   90.00
_cell.angle_gamma   90.00
#
_symmetry.space_group_name_H-M   'P 1'
#
loop_
_entity.id
_entity.type
_entity.pdbx_description
1 polymer ?
#
loop_
_entity_poly.entity_id
_entity_poly.type
_entity_poly.pdbx_seq_one_letter_code
_entity_poly.pdbx_strand_id
1 'polypeptide(L)'
;MPGEIPGFFYLKDCPEFEDWVEEKRNQQTARILRELKAQLEEPSAVRNPERIRLLIDTWKHWSPWDEEMVLTGMRLYGQAEKYDWGVKLYQEYARRLKEDLDEEPSHQAEVLFQTLLHRKEVSSLRSQTSKEAFFGRLAEIQAVDEQIFLFLSNEDARSVIIEGEVGVGKTALMRQIFGMDHRGEALEIYANCYGAESDVPLRAFRDCFQCLERLHGERRISLSGKEERLIRRMTSGEGRTALYHYERSSERQQAEAVCARLEAEALKGKKRLKKA
;
A
#
# COMPACT_ATOMS: atom_id res chain seq x y z
N MET A 1 34.23 19.50 -5.56
CA MET A 1 33.82 18.94 -4.26
C MET A 1 35.08 18.76 -3.42
N PRO A 2 35.20 19.37 -2.23
CA PRO A 2 36.39 19.18 -1.41
C PRO A 2 36.41 17.76 -0.83
N GLY A 3 37.43 16.98 -1.17
CA GLY A 3 37.76 15.71 -0.50
C GLY A 3 37.81 14.46 -1.37
N GLU A 4 37.32 14.47 -2.61
CA GLU A 4 37.37 13.31 -3.51
C GLU A 4 38.82 12.92 -3.86
N ILE A 5 39.19 11.65 -3.69
CA ILE A 5 40.49 11.13 -4.14
C ILE A 5 40.50 11.16 -5.67
N PRO A 6 41.41 11.92 -6.32
CA PRO A 6 41.41 12.07 -7.77
C PRO A 6 41.49 10.72 -8.49
N GLY A 7 40.75 10.59 -9.61
CA GLY A 7 40.72 9.37 -10.43
C GLY A 7 42.08 8.94 -10.99
N PHE A 8 43.05 9.85 -11.05
CA PHE A 8 44.37 9.67 -11.66
C PHE A 8 45.53 9.55 -10.65
N PHE A 9 45.26 9.02 -9.45
CA PHE A 9 46.30 8.72 -8.46
C PHE A 9 46.74 7.25 -8.62
N TYR A 10 47.77 7.04 -9.44
CA TYR A 10 48.30 5.71 -9.79
C TYR A 10 49.81 5.65 -9.51
N LEU A 11 50.30 4.56 -8.91
CA LEU A 11 51.73 4.29 -8.77
C LEU A 11 52.11 3.11 -9.67
N LYS A 12 53.04 3.36 -10.60
CA LYS A 12 53.46 2.34 -11.56
C LYS A 12 54.07 1.12 -10.87
N ASP A 13 53.64 -0.06 -11.30
CA ASP A 13 54.16 -1.37 -10.88
C ASP A 13 54.01 -1.67 -9.37
N CYS A 14 52.98 -1.13 -8.70
CA CYS A 14 52.67 -1.44 -7.29
C CYS A 14 51.18 -1.79 -7.08
N PRO A 15 50.81 -3.07 -7.22
CA PRO A 15 49.44 -3.53 -6.99
C PRO A 15 48.92 -3.21 -5.58
N GLU A 16 49.77 -3.30 -4.56
CA GLU A 16 49.39 -3.03 -3.17
C GLU A 16 48.97 -1.57 -2.95
N PHE A 17 49.54 -0.64 -3.72
CA PHE A 17 49.15 0.76 -3.68
C PHE A 17 47.79 0.97 -4.35
N GLU A 18 47.51 0.32 -5.47
CA GLU A 18 46.20 0.39 -6.14
C GLU A 18 45.10 -0.19 -5.25
N ASP A 19 45.34 -1.36 -4.65
CA ASP A 19 44.43 -1.98 -3.67
C ASP A 19 44.14 -1.02 -2.50
N TRP A 20 45.19 -0.36 -1.99
CA TRP A 20 45.04 0.64 -0.92
C TRP A 20 44.24 1.87 -1.38
N VAL A 21 44.48 2.39 -2.59
CA VAL A 21 43.72 3.52 -3.15
C VAL A 21 42.24 3.16 -3.32
N GLU A 22 41.94 1.97 -3.85
CA GLU A 22 40.57 1.46 -3.94
C GLU A 22 39.93 1.30 -2.56
N GLU A 23 40.65 0.75 -1.58
CA GLU A 23 40.17 0.65 -0.21
C GLU A 23 39.83 2.03 0.37
N LYS A 24 40.69 3.04 0.15
CA LYS A 24 40.43 4.40 0.62
C LYS A 24 39.25 5.06 -0.07
N ARG A 25 39.08 4.86 -1.38
CA ARG A 25 37.90 5.33 -2.12
C ARG A 25 36.63 4.67 -1.57
N ASN A 26 36.64 3.35 -1.37
CA ASN A 26 35.50 2.62 -0.80
C ASN A 26 35.17 3.08 0.62
N GLN A 27 36.18 3.29 1.48
CA GLN A 27 36.00 3.85 2.83
C GLN A 27 35.40 5.25 2.80
N GLN A 28 35.81 6.09 1.85
CA GLN A 28 35.27 7.43 1.67
C GLN A 28 33.82 7.40 1.19
N THR A 29 33.53 6.66 0.11
CA THR A 29 32.18 6.51 -0.42
C THR A 29 31.23 5.99 0.65
N ALA A 30 31.63 4.96 1.41
CA ALA A 30 30.82 4.44 2.51
C ALA A 30 30.52 5.48 3.59
N ARG A 31 31.47 6.37 3.91
CA ARG A 31 31.23 7.48 4.86
C ARG A 31 30.24 8.50 4.31
N ILE A 32 30.38 8.89 3.04
CA ILE A 32 29.48 9.84 2.38
C ILE A 32 28.06 9.27 2.32
N LEU A 33 27.91 8.03 1.86
CA LEU A 33 26.59 7.39 1.76
C LEU A 33 25.92 7.25 3.12
N ARG A 34 26.69 6.93 4.18
CA ARG A 34 26.15 6.87 5.56
C ARG A 34 25.60 8.22 6.02
N GLU A 35 26.33 9.30 5.75
CA GLU A 35 25.91 10.65 6.10
C GLU A 35 24.67 11.09 5.31
N LEU A 36 24.63 10.80 4.01
CA LEU A 36 23.45 11.08 3.17
C LEU A 36 22.21 10.35 3.68
N LYS A 37 22.33 9.06 4.02
CA LYS A 37 21.25 8.27 4.61
C LYS A 37 20.75 8.87 5.92
N ALA A 38 21.66 9.22 6.83
CA ALA A 38 21.31 9.85 8.10
C ALA A 38 20.53 11.17 7.91
N GLN A 39 20.93 12.00 6.94
CA GLN A 39 20.22 13.25 6.64
C GLN A 39 18.85 13.03 5.99
N LEU A 40 18.68 11.96 5.21
CA LEU A 40 17.41 11.59 4.58
C LEU A 40 16.41 10.98 5.58
N GLU A 41 16.90 10.39 6.69
CA GLU A 41 16.07 9.88 7.78
C GLU A 41 15.52 10.99 8.70
N GLU A 42 16.08 12.20 8.65
CA GLU A 42 15.57 13.32 9.45
C GLU A 42 14.10 13.64 9.09
N PRO A 43 13.17 13.72 10.07
CA PRO A 43 11.77 14.04 9.79
C PRO A 43 11.55 15.39 9.09
N SER A 44 12.53 16.31 9.20
CA SER A 44 12.53 17.59 8.49
C SER A 44 12.79 17.47 6.99
N ALA A 45 13.35 16.38 6.51
CA ALA A 45 13.70 16.19 5.09
C ALA A 45 12.46 16.34 4.19
N VAL A 46 11.32 15.76 4.60
CA VAL A 46 10.05 15.83 3.86
C VAL A 46 9.53 17.26 3.68
N ARG A 47 9.89 18.18 4.58
CA ARG A 47 9.46 19.59 4.49
C ARG A 47 10.20 20.37 3.39
N ASN A 48 11.32 19.85 2.90
CA ASN A 48 12.12 20.50 1.88
C ASN A 48 12.44 19.53 0.72
N PRO A 49 11.54 19.43 -0.29
CA PRO A 49 11.73 18.51 -1.40
C PRO A 49 12.99 18.80 -2.23
N GLU A 50 13.44 20.06 -2.29
CA GLU A 50 14.69 20.41 -2.99
C GLU A 50 15.92 19.88 -2.25
N ARG A 51 15.90 19.85 -0.91
CA ARG A 51 16.97 19.21 -0.12
C ARG A 51 16.99 17.70 -0.37
N ILE A 52 15.83 17.05 -0.40
CA ILE A 52 15.73 15.62 -0.76
C ILE A 52 16.37 15.40 -2.13
N ARG A 53 16.01 16.21 -3.12
CA ARG A 53 16.57 16.12 -4.47
C ARG A 53 18.08 16.25 -4.50
N LEU A 54 18.64 17.25 -3.82
CA LEU A 54 20.10 17.43 -3.75
C LEU A 54 20.81 16.22 -3.15
N LEU A 55 20.27 15.67 -2.05
CA LEU A 55 20.84 14.51 -1.37
C LEU A 55 20.76 13.25 -2.23
N ILE A 56 19.63 13.01 -2.90
CA ILE A 56 19.43 11.89 -3.82
C ILE A 56 20.32 12.02 -5.07
N ASP A 57 20.43 13.20 -5.66
CA ASP A 57 21.33 13.45 -6.79
C ASP A 57 22.80 13.23 -6.39
N THR A 58 23.16 13.58 -5.16
CA THR A 58 24.50 13.30 -4.61
C THR A 58 24.71 11.80 -4.40
N TRP A 59 23.75 11.08 -3.81
CA TRP A 59 23.85 9.62 -3.64
C TRP A 59 23.98 8.93 -5.00
N LYS A 60 23.12 9.29 -5.95
CA LYS A 60 23.14 8.79 -7.33
C LYS A 60 24.47 9.02 -8.04
N HIS A 61 25.19 10.10 -7.72
CA HIS A 61 26.53 10.33 -8.26
C HIS A 61 27.55 9.31 -7.72
N TRP A 62 27.49 9.01 -6.42
CA TRP A 62 28.42 8.08 -5.76
C TRP A 62 28.04 6.60 -5.93
N SER A 63 26.76 6.30 -6.13
CA SER A 63 26.25 4.93 -6.32
C SER A 63 25.05 4.94 -7.30
N PRO A 64 25.30 4.95 -8.62
CA PRO A 64 24.25 5.14 -9.63
C PRO A 64 23.24 3.98 -9.72
N TRP A 65 23.67 2.76 -9.39
CA TRP A 65 22.87 1.54 -9.48
C TRP A 65 22.35 1.06 -8.12
N ASP A 66 22.43 1.91 -7.09
CA ASP A 66 21.92 1.58 -5.76
C ASP A 66 20.40 1.67 -5.71
N GLU A 67 19.72 0.52 -5.63
CA GLU A 67 18.26 0.49 -5.55
C GLU A 67 17.72 1.15 -4.27
N GLU A 68 18.49 1.10 -3.18
CA GLU A 68 18.09 1.71 -1.90
C GLU A 68 17.92 3.23 -2.05
N MET A 69 18.78 3.86 -2.85
CA MET A 69 18.68 5.28 -3.20
C MET A 69 17.35 5.58 -3.87
N VAL A 70 16.95 4.77 -4.86
CA VAL A 70 15.73 4.97 -5.64
C VAL A 70 14.49 4.74 -4.77
N LEU A 71 14.47 3.65 -4.00
CA LEU A 71 13.39 3.34 -3.05
C LEU A 71 13.23 4.45 -2.00
N THR A 72 14.33 5.02 -1.52
CA THR A 72 14.31 6.11 -0.54
C THR A 72 13.80 7.41 -1.18
N GLY A 73 14.33 7.77 -2.35
CA GLY A 73 13.88 8.95 -3.10
C GLY A 73 12.40 8.89 -3.45
N MET A 74 11.92 7.77 -4.01
CA MET A 74 10.51 7.56 -4.33
C MET A 74 9.60 7.71 -3.10
N ARG A 75 9.97 7.11 -1.95
CA ARG A 75 9.21 7.24 -0.70
C ARG A 75 9.12 8.70 -0.22
N LEU A 76 10.25 9.39 -0.16
CA LEU A 76 10.31 10.78 0.31
C LEU A 76 9.57 11.74 -0.64
N TYR A 77 9.70 11.55 -1.96
CA TYR A 77 8.92 12.34 -2.92
C TYR A 77 7.43 12.05 -2.84
N GLY A 78 7.02 10.80 -2.60
CA GLY A 78 5.63 10.46 -2.35
C GLY A 78 5.07 11.13 -1.10
N GLN A 79 5.87 11.24 -0.03
CA GLN A 79 5.50 11.96 1.20
C GLN A 79 5.43 13.48 1.01
N ALA A 80 6.29 14.03 0.15
CA ALA A 80 6.30 15.45 -0.19
C ALA A 80 5.31 15.84 -1.32
N GLU A 81 4.42 14.91 -1.72
CA GLU A 81 3.47 15.05 -2.84
C GLU A 81 4.13 15.45 -4.19
N LYS A 82 5.43 15.15 -4.35
CA LYS A 82 6.20 15.35 -5.59
C LYS A 82 6.22 14.07 -6.42
N TYR A 83 5.04 13.53 -6.74
CA TYR A 83 4.91 12.24 -7.43
C TYR A 83 5.68 12.20 -8.77
N ASP A 84 5.66 13.30 -9.53
CA ASP A 84 6.40 13.41 -10.79
C ASP A 84 7.91 13.22 -10.64
N TRP A 85 8.48 13.62 -9.51
CA TRP A 85 9.91 13.48 -9.26
C TRP A 85 10.27 12.04 -8.90
N GLY A 86 9.43 11.36 -8.11
CA GLY A 86 9.59 9.93 -7.84
C GLY A 86 9.44 9.07 -9.09
N VAL A 87 8.45 9.36 -9.93
CA VAL A 87 8.24 8.71 -11.23
C VAL A 87 9.46 8.88 -12.14
N LYS A 88 9.97 10.10 -12.27
CA LYS A 88 11.18 10.37 -13.08
C LYS A 88 12.42 9.67 -12.54
N LEU A 89 12.60 9.65 -11.22
CA LEU A 89 13.74 8.98 -10.58
C LEU A 89 13.76 7.48 -10.92
N TYR A 90 12.62 6.81 -10.78
CA TYR A 90 12.51 5.39 -11.14
C TYR A 90 12.76 5.14 -12.62
N GLN A 91 12.14 5.91 -13.52
CA GLN A 91 12.31 5.75 -14.96
C GLN A 91 13.77 5.92 -15.39
N GLU A 92 14.48 6.89 -14.81
CA GLU A 92 15.89 7.10 -15.10
C GLU A 92 16.77 5.95 -14.57
N TYR A 93 16.49 5.47 -13.36
CA TYR A 93 17.16 4.31 -12.78
C TYR A 93 16.96 3.06 -13.63
N ALA A 94 15.71 2.72 -13.95
CA ALA A 94 15.37 1.54 -14.75
C ALA A 94 16.05 1.56 -16.13
N ARG A 95 16.08 2.74 -16.78
CA ARG A 95 16.80 2.91 -18.04
C ARG A 95 18.30 2.67 -17.89
N ARG A 96 18.95 3.27 -16.88
CA ARG A 96 20.40 3.10 -16.65
C ARG A 96 20.76 1.67 -16.29
N LEU A 97 19.96 1.03 -15.45
CA LEU A 97 20.16 -0.37 -15.05
C LEU A 97 20.10 -1.29 -16.28
N LYS A 98 19.16 -1.02 -17.19
CA LYS A 98 19.05 -1.75 -18.45
C LYS A 98 20.18 -1.46 -19.43
N GLU A 99 20.60 -0.20 -19.56
CA GLU A 99 21.66 0.22 -20.48
C GLU A 99 23.06 -0.24 -20.02
N ASP A 100 23.35 -0.16 -18.73
CA ASP A 100 24.69 -0.40 -18.17
C ASP A 100 24.90 -1.86 -17.75
N LEU A 101 23.87 -2.51 -17.20
CA LEU A 101 23.97 -3.85 -16.57
C LEU A 101 23.07 -4.91 -17.24
N ASP A 102 22.21 -4.53 -18.19
CA ASP A 102 21.16 -5.39 -18.79
C ASP A 102 20.18 -5.98 -17.76
N GLU A 103 20.07 -5.36 -16.59
CA GLU A 103 19.21 -5.77 -15.48
C GLU A 103 17.91 -4.95 -15.41
N GLU A 104 16.91 -5.49 -14.71
CA GLU A 104 15.61 -4.85 -14.46
C GLU A 104 15.47 -4.47 -12.97
N PRO A 105 14.75 -3.40 -12.62
CA PRO A 105 14.49 -3.04 -11.23
C PRO A 105 13.82 -4.18 -10.46
N SER A 106 13.99 -4.22 -9.14
CA SER A 106 13.30 -5.23 -8.34
C SER A 106 11.79 -5.00 -8.32
N HIS A 107 11.06 -6.09 -8.01
CA HIS A 107 9.62 -6.06 -7.76
C HIS A 107 9.24 -4.98 -6.73
N GLN A 108 10.06 -4.76 -5.71
CA GLN A 108 9.80 -3.73 -4.70
C GLN A 108 9.83 -2.32 -5.31
N ALA A 109 10.78 -2.04 -6.20
CA ALA A 109 10.86 -0.77 -6.90
C ALA A 109 9.66 -0.58 -7.86
N GLU A 110 9.26 -1.64 -8.56
CA GLU A 110 8.08 -1.64 -9.44
C GLU A 110 6.78 -1.34 -8.68
N VAL A 111 6.55 -2.02 -7.55
CA VAL A 111 5.35 -1.80 -6.71
C VAL A 111 5.29 -0.36 -6.21
N LEU A 112 6.42 0.19 -5.76
CA LEU A 112 6.48 1.56 -5.29
C LEU A 112 6.24 2.56 -6.43
N PHE A 113 6.75 2.27 -7.64
CA PHE A 113 6.48 3.07 -8.83
C PHE A 113 4.98 3.07 -9.18
N GLN A 114 4.33 1.90 -9.22
CA GLN A 114 2.88 1.80 -9.47
C GLN A 114 2.07 2.54 -8.40
N THR A 115 2.50 2.45 -7.14
CA THR A 115 1.88 3.17 -6.02
C THR A 115 1.96 4.69 -6.21
N LEU A 116 3.08 5.22 -6.68
CA LEU A 116 3.21 6.66 -6.98
C LEU A 116 2.31 7.10 -8.13
N LEU A 117 2.19 6.29 -9.19
CA LEU A 117 1.27 6.56 -10.30
C LEU A 117 -0.19 6.61 -9.81
N HIS A 118 -0.58 5.65 -8.98
CA HIS A 118 -1.92 5.62 -8.41
C HIS A 118 -2.20 6.85 -7.52
N ARG A 119 -1.29 7.19 -6.60
CA ARG A 119 -1.43 8.40 -5.77
C ARG A 119 -1.54 9.68 -6.62
N LYS A 120 -0.78 9.76 -7.72
CA LYS A 120 -0.87 10.87 -8.67
C LYS A 120 -2.25 10.94 -9.35
N GLU A 121 -2.79 9.83 -9.81
CA GLU A 121 -4.13 9.75 -10.40
C GLU A 121 -5.20 10.19 -9.40
N VAL A 122 -5.18 9.61 -8.21
CA VAL A 122 -6.16 9.90 -7.15
C VAL A 122 -6.10 11.35 -6.68
N SER A 123 -4.90 11.92 -6.53
CA SER A 123 -4.74 13.34 -6.21
C SER A 123 -5.34 14.27 -7.28
N SER A 124 -5.23 13.88 -8.56
CA SER A 124 -5.78 14.63 -9.68
C SER A 124 -7.31 14.57 -9.72
N LEU A 125 -7.89 13.37 -9.53
CA LEU A 125 -9.35 13.17 -9.53
C LEU A 125 -10.04 13.94 -8.40
N ARG A 126 -9.45 13.97 -7.20
CA ARG A 126 -10.01 14.69 -6.03
C ARG A 126 -10.05 16.20 -6.21
N SER A 127 -9.12 16.76 -6.98
CA SER A 127 -9.16 18.20 -7.31
C SER A 127 -10.41 18.58 -8.14
N GLN A 128 -11.00 17.62 -8.86
CA GLN A 128 -12.11 17.86 -9.79
C GLN A 128 -13.49 17.49 -9.21
N THR A 129 -13.57 16.60 -8.22
CA THR A 129 -14.82 15.98 -7.75
C THR A 129 -15.42 16.57 -6.47
N SER A 130 -14.84 17.62 -5.87
CA SER A 130 -15.30 18.19 -4.60
C SER A 130 -16.62 18.99 -4.72
N LYS A 131 -17.75 18.28 -4.90
CA LYS A 131 -19.10 18.84 -4.68
C LYS A 131 -19.56 18.76 -3.22
N GLU A 132 -18.85 18.03 -2.37
CA GLU A 132 -19.07 18.01 -0.92
C GLU A 132 -17.81 18.47 -0.17
N ALA A 133 -18.01 19.35 0.81
CA ALA A 133 -16.99 20.04 1.60
C ALA A 133 -16.26 19.12 2.60
N PHE A 134 -15.58 18.07 2.13
CA PHE A 134 -14.75 17.21 2.97
C PHE A 134 -13.29 17.68 2.92
N PHE A 135 -12.94 18.62 3.81
CA PHE A 135 -11.62 19.27 3.83
C PHE A 135 -10.68 18.66 4.88
N GLY A 136 -9.38 18.72 4.60
CA GLY A 136 -8.32 18.53 5.61
C GLY A 136 -8.00 17.09 6.01
N ARG A 137 -8.52 16.09 5.29
CA ARG A 137 -8.27 14.65 5.58
C ARG A 137 -7.58 13.90 4.43
N LEU A 138 -6.91 14.64 3.55
CA LEU A 138 -6.34 14.07 2.32
C LEU A 138 -5.29 12.99 2.61
N ALA A 139 -4.45 13.21 3.62
CA ALA A 139 -3.42 12.26 4.02
C ALA A 139 -4.02 10.94 4.50
N GLU A 140 -5.06 10.99 5.34
CA GLU A 140 -5.74 9.79 5.84
C GLU A 140 -6.43 9.02 4.72
N ILE A 141 -7.11 9.72 3.82
CA ILE A 141 -7.76 9.06 2.68
C ILE A 141 -6.71 8.45 1.75
N GLN A 142 -5.62 9.16 1.41
CA GLN A 142 -4.54 8.62 0.58
C GLN A 142 -3.91 7.36 1.21
N ALA A 143 -3.73 7.35 2.53
CA ALA A 143 -3.16 6.20 3.24
C ALA A 143 -4.06 4.96 3.14
N VAL A 144 -5.38 5.12 3.27
CA VAL A 144 -6.31 3.99 3.13
C VAL A 144 -6.42 3.52 1.68
N ASP A 145 -6.57 4.46 0.75
CA ASP A 145 -6.67 4.23 -0.68
C ASP A 145 -5.46 3.45 -1.23
N GLU A 146 -4.25 3.81 -0.79
CA GLU A 146 -3.03 3.06 -1.10
C GLU A 146 -3.08 1.60 -0.63
N GLN A 147 -3.58 1.32 0.58
CA GLN A 147 -3.69 -0.06 1.05
C GLN A 147 -4.72 -0.85 0.24
N ILE A 148 -5.81 -0.21 -0.17
CA ILE A 148 -6.80 -0.82 -1.06
C ILE A 148 -6.16 -1.12 -2.42
N PHE A 149 -5.41 -0.17 -2.99
CA PHE A 149 -4.69 -0.35 -4.25
C PHE A 149 -3.70 -1.52 -4.21
N LEU A 150 -2.90 -1.61 -3.14
CA LEU A 150 -1.97 -2.73 -2.95
C LEU A 150 -2.72 -4.06 -2.86
N PHE A 151 -3.84 -4.10 -2.13
CA PHE A 151 -4.67 -5.30 -2.00
C PHE A 151 -5.25 -5.76 -3.34
N LEU A 152 -5.77 -4.82 -4.13
CA LEU A 152 -6.31 -5.06 -5.46
C LEU A 152 -5.24 -5.53 -6.43
N SER A 153 -4.06 -4.93 -6.34
CA SER A 153 -2.86 -5.30 -7.12
C SER A 153 -2.22 -6.62 -6.67
N ASN A 154 -2.78 -7.26 -5.65
CA ASN A 154 -2.28 -8.51 -5.07
C ASN A 154 -0.85 -8.39 -4.52
N GLU A 155 -0.54 -7.22 -3.96
CA GLU A 155 0.68 -6.90 -3.22
C GLU A 155 0.47 -7.02 -1.70
N ASP A 156 1.54 -6.85 -0.94
CA ASP A 156 1.51 -6.87 0.53
C ASP A 156 0.76 -5.65 1.09
N ALA A 157 -0.54 -5.82 1.31
CA ALA A 157 -1.43 -4.81 1.88
C ALA A 157 -1.66 -5.05 3.38
N ARG A 158 -1.77 -3.97 4.13
CA ARG A 158 -1.97 -4.01 5.58
C ARG A 158 -3.40 -3.65 5.95
N SER A 159 -3.86 -4.19 7.08
CA SER A 159 -5.10 -3.75 7.71
C SER A 159 -4.93 -2.34 8.28
N VAL A 160 -5.93 -1.48 8.08
CA VAL A 160 -5.91 -0.10 8.58
C VAL A 160 -6.89 0.04 9.74
N ILE A 161 -6.43 0.65 10.83
CA ILE A 161 -7.25 1.00 11.99
C ILE A 161 -7.34 2.52 12.05
N ILE A 162 -8.56 3.05 12.12
CA ILE A 162 -8.83 4.50 12.22
C ILE A 162 -9.34 4.81 13.63
N GLU A 163 -8.51 5.49 14.41
CA GLU A 163 -8.81 5.89 15.78
C GLU A 163 -9.05 7.40 15.89
N GLY A 164 -9.72 7.82 16.96
CA GLY A 164 -9.93 9.23 17.24
C GLY A 164 -11.11 9.47 18.16
N GLU A 165 -11.30 10.73 18.57
CA GLU A 165 -12.38 11.12 19.47
C GLU A 165 -13.78 10.91 18.86
N VAL A 166 -14.78 10.82 19.72
CA VAL A 166 -16.18 10.72 19.29
C VAL A 166 -16.55 12.03 18.56
N GLY A 167 -17.21 11.92 17.41
CA GLY A 167 -17.63 13.08 16.63
C GLY A 167 -16.58 13.68 15.69
N VAL A 168 -15.33 13.19 15.69
CA VAL A 168 -14.24 13.70 14.81
C VAL A 168 -14.43 13.44 13.31
N GLY A 169 -15.49 12.71 12.93
CA GLY A 169 -15.83 12.44 11.53
C GLY A 169 -15.29 11.13 10.96
N LYS A 170 -14.89 10.15 11.77
CA LYS A 170 -14.40 8.83 11.30
C LYS A 170 -15.37 8.14 10.32
N THR A 171 -16.66 8.15 10.61
CA THR A 171 -17.69 7.58 9.72
C THR A 171 -17.82 8.36 8.41
N ALA A 172 -17.63 9.69 8.44
CA ALA A 172 -17.63 10.51 7.24
C ALA A 172 -16.40 10.21 6.37
N LEU A 173 -15.22 10.02 6.99
CA LEU A 173 -14.01 9.58 6.31
C LEU A 173 -14.20 8.23 5.60
N MET A 174 -14.76 7.24 6.30
CA MET A 174 -15.04 5.93 5.70
C MET A 174 -16.01 6.02 4.51
N ARG A 175 -17.05 6.86 4.60
CA ARG A 175 -17.98 7.07 3.46
C ARG A 175 -17.28 7.65 2.23
N GLN A 176 -16.32 8.56 2.43
CA GLN A 176 -15.54 9.11 1.32
C GLN A 176 -14.67 8.03 0.66
N ILE A 177 -14.06 7.14 1.45
CA ILE A 177 -13.28 6.01 0.94
C ILE A 177 -14.18 5.03 0.17
N PHE A 178 -15.34 4.66 0.72
CA PHE A 178 -16.29 3.77 0.03
C PHE A 178 -16.91 4.39 -1.23
N GLY A 179 -16.97 5.72 -1.31
CA GLY A 179 -17.45 6.43 -2.49
C GLY A 179 -16.43 6.46 -3.64
N MET A 180 -15.20 5.98 -3.42
CA MET A 180 -14.18 5.92 -4.47
C MET A 180 -14.48 4.77 -5.42
N ASP A 181 -14.22 5.00 -6.71
CA ASP A 181 -14.41 3.95 -7.71
C ASP A 181 -13.22 2.99 -7.67
N HIS A 182 -13.41 1.85 -7.01
CA HIS A 182 -12.42 0.75 -6.94
C HIS A 182 -12.52 -0.19 -8.16
N ARG A 183 -13.07 0.29 -9.29
CA ARG A 183 -13.21 -0.44 -10.57
C ARG A 183 -14.00 -1.76 -10.49
N GLY A 184 -14.75 -1.97 -9.39
CA GLY A 184 -15.58 -3.15 -9.17
C GLY A 184 -14.82 -4.46 -8.92
N GLU A 185 -13.50 -4.42 -8.76
CA GLU A 185 -12.63 -5.60 -8.64
C GLU A 185 -12.69 -6.25 -7.24
N ALA A 186 -13.10 -5.50 -6.21
CA ALA A 186 -13.29 -6.01 -4.86
C ALA A 186 -14.77 -6.16 -4.47
N LEU A 187 -15.03 -7.16 -3.64
CA LEU A 187 -16.28 -7.30 -2.90
C LEU A 187 -16.21 -6.43 -1.64
N GLU A 188 -17.11 -5.47 -1.55
CA GLU A 188 -17.20 -4.55 -0.42
C GLU A 188 -18.22 -5.09 0.59
N ILE A 189 -17.76 -5.41 1.79
CA ILE A 189 -18.59 -5.86 2.91
C ILE A 189 -18.45 -4.85 4.04
N TYR A 190 -19.59 -4.44 4.60
CA TYR A 190 -19.65 -3.46 5.68
C TYR A 190 -20.43 -4.00 6.87
N ALA A 191 -19.96 -3.67 8.08
CA ALA A 191 -20.64 -4.00 9.33
C ALA A 191 -20.48 -2.87 10.35
N ASN A 192 -21.55 -2.59 11.10
CA ASN A 192 -21.48 -1.68 12.24
C ASN A 192 -21.26 -2.46 13.53
N CYS A 193 -20.29 -2.03 14.33
CA CYS A 193 -20.04 -2.57 15.66
C CYS A 193 -20.33 -1.49 16.70
N TYR A 194 -21.45 -1.59 17.41
CA TYR A 194 -21.80 -0.65 18.48
C TYR A 194 -21.43 -1.23 19.85
N GLY A 195 -20.81 -0.41 20.71
CA GLY A 195 -20.48 -0.83 22.08
C GLY A 195 -21.70 -1.23 22.91
N ALA A 196 -22.87 -0.64 22.63
CA ALA A 196 -24.13 -1.00 23.29
C ALA A 196 -24.65 -2.40 22.91
N GLU A 197 -24.10 -3.02 21.86
CA GLU A 197 -24.46 -4.38 21.41
C GLU A 197 -23.31 -5.37 21.68
N SER A 198 -22.37 -5.05 22.58
CA SER A 198 -21.19 -5.89 22.86
C SER A 198 -21.54 -7.24 23.48
N ASP A 199 -22.70 -7.32 24.14
CA ASP A 199 -23.25 -8.51 24.77
C ASP A 199 -24.00 -9.43 23.80
N VAL A 200 -24.12 -9.04 22.52
CA VAL A 200 -24.76 -9.84 21.47
C VAL A 200 -23.71 -10.37 20.50
N PRO A 201 -23.23 -11.62 20.68
CA PRO A 201 -22.28 -12.24 19.78
C PRO A 201 -22.77 -12.20 18.33
N LEU A 202 -21.84 -11.95 17.40
CA LEU A 202 -22.06 -12.01 15.95
C LEU A 202 -23.12 -11.06 15.38
N ARG A 203 -23.52 -10.04 16.15
CA ARG A 203 -24.37 -8.96 15.65
C ARG A 203 -23.81 -8.31 14.39
N ALA A 204 -22.50 -8.03 14.36
CA ALA A 204 -21.80 -7.49 13.20
C ALA A 204 -21.87 -8.40 11.97
N PHE A 205 -21.93 -9.73 12.15
CA PHE A 205 -22.04 -10.68 11.03
C PHE A 205 -23.39 -10.59 10.33
N ARG A 206 -24.45 -10.15 11.02
CA ARG A 206 -25.75 -9.92 10.37
C ARG A 206 -25.63 -8.87 9.27
N ASP A 207 -24.93 -7.77 9.53
CA ASP A 207 -24.69 -6.73 8.53
C ASP A 207 -23.85 -7.28 7.36
N CYS A 208 -22.87 -8.16 7.64
CA CYS A 208 -22.14 -8.89 6.60
C CYS A 208 -23.04 -9.79 5.75
N PHE A 209 -23.95 -10.56 6.36
CA PHE A 209 -24.88 -11.43 5.65
C PHE A 209 -25.86 -10.64 4.77
N GLN A 210 -26.33 -9.47 5.25
CA GLN A 210 -27.12 -8.54 4.44
C GLN A 210 -26.33 -8.02 3.23
N CYS A 211 -25.04 -7.72 3.42
CA CYS A 211 -24.17 -7.36 2.29
C CYS A 211 -24.02 -8.50 1.29
N LEU A 212 -23.82 -9.74 1.74
CA LEU A 212 -23.73 -10.91 0.87
C LEU A 212 -25.03 -11.15 0.09
N GLU A 213 -26.19 -11.00 0.73
CA GLU A 213 -27.49 -11.12 0.06
C GLU A 213 -27.67 -10.06 -1.05
N ARG A 214 -27.28 -8.81 -0.76
CA ARG A 214 -27.27 -7.72 -1.75
C ARG A 214 -26.33 -8.04 -2.92
N LEU A 215 -25.09 -8.44 -2.66
CA LEU A 215 -24.09 -8.77 -3.68
C LEU A 215 -24.53 -9.95 -4.56
N HIS A 216 -25.24 -10.91 -3.99
CA HIS A 216 -25.82 -12.03 -4.73
C HIS A 216 -26.97 -11.56 -5.63
N GLY A 217 -27.86 -10.69 -5.12
CA GLY A 217 -28.91 -10.06 -5.92
C GLY A 217 -28.36 -9.25 -7.11
N GLU A 218 -27.22 -8.58 -6.91
CA GLU A 218 -26.47 -7.84 -7.92
C GLU A 218 -25.68 -8.75 -8.89
N ARG A 219 -25.72 -10.08 -8.72
CA ARG A 219 -24.96 -11.09 -9.48
C ARG A 219 -23.43 -10.90 -9.45
N ARG A 220 -22.91 -10.22 -8.42
CA ARG A 220 -21.45 -10.09 -8.20
C ARG A 220 -20.85 -11.35 -7.58
N ILE A 221 -21.67 -12.18 -6.92
CA ILE A 221 -21.27 -13.45 -6.33
C ILE A 221 -22.25 -14.58 -6.69
N SER A 222 -21.72 -15.79 -6.89
CA SER A 222 -22.51 -17.01 -7.05
C SER A 222 -22.59 -17.76 -5.72
N LEU A 223 -23.81 -17.98 -5.23
CA LEU A 223 -24.05 -18.78 -4.03
C LEU A 223 -24.72 -20.09 -4.42
N SER A 224 -24.41 -21.17 -3.69
CA SER A 224 -25.15 -22.42 -3.82
C SER A 224 -26.49 -22.32 -3.08
N GLY A 225 -27.48 -23.14 -3.48
CA GLY A 225 -28.78 -23.15 -2.80
C GLY A 225 -28.74 -23.49 -1.30
N LYS A 226 -27.66 -24.10 -0.81
CA LYS A 226 -27.44 -24.28 0.64
C LYS A 226 -27.00 -22.98 1.32
N GLU A 227 -26.17 -22.19 0.66
CA GLU A 227 -25.65 -20.91 1.18
C GLU A 227 -26.70 -19.81 1.17
N GLU A 228 -27.52 -19.76 0.13
CA GLU A 228 -28.67 -18.84 0.07
C GLU A 228 -29.64 -19.10 1.24
N ARG A 229 -29.91 -20.38 1.55
CA ARG A 229 -30.76 -20.75 2.69
C ARG A 229 -30.13 -20.36 4.03
N LEU A 230 -28.81 -20.52 4.17
CA LEU A 230 -28.09 -20.13 5.38
C LEU A 230 -28.14 -18.62 5.58
N ILE A 231 -27.82 -17.83 4.54
CA ILE A 231 -27.84 -16.37 4.60
C ILE A 231 -29.24 -15.88 4.95
N ARG A 232 -30.29 -16.38 4.28
CA ARG A 232 -31.69 -16.03 4.60
C ARG A 232 -32.09 -16.35 6.04
N ARG A 233 -31.58 -17.45 6.62
CA ARG A 233 -31.88 -17.83 8.01
C ARG A 233 -31.16 -16.95 9.03
N MET A 234 -29.99 -16.43 8.67
CA MET A 234 -29.23 -15.49 9.50
C MET A 234 -29.76 -14.04 9.38
N THR A 235 -30.39 -13.69 8.25
CA THR A 235 -31.01 -12.37 8.04
C THR A 235 -32.48 -12.31 8.49
N SER A 236 -33.22 -13.43 8.42
CA SER A 236 -34.57 -13.53 8.96
C SER A 236 -34.54 -13.60 10.49
N GLY A 237 -35.49 -12.94 11.15
CA GLY A 237 -35.59 -12.88 12.62
C GLY A 237 -35.80 -14.23 13.32
N GLU A 238 -35.84 -15.35 12.59
CA GLU A 238 -35.86 -16.72 13.13
C GLU A 238 -34.52 -17.13 13.75
N GLY A 239 -33.42 -16.43 13.43
CA GLY A 239 -32.12 -16.55 14.10
C GLY A 239 -32.01 -15.81 15.44
N ARG A 240 -33.07 -15.14 15.90
CA ARG A 240 -33.09 -14.39 17.18
C ARG A 240 -32.81 -15.27 18.40
N THR A 241 -33.03 -16.57 18.34
CA THR A 241 -32.68 -17.53 19.41
C THR A 241 -31.38 -18.27 19.11
N ALA A 242 -30.99 -18.44 17.84
CA ALA A 242 -29.75 -19.11 17.45
C ALA A 242 -28.51 -18.28 17.80
N LEU A 243 -28.56 -16.95 17.64
CA LEU A 243 -27.44 -16.05 17.97
C LEU A 243 -27.23 -15.86 19.48
N TYR A 244 -28.30 -15.96 20.30
CA TYR A 244 -28.20 -15.89 21.76
C TYR A 244 -27.72 -17.21 22.40
N HIS A 245 -27.85 -18.34 21.69
CA HIS A 245 -27.34 -19.65 22.10
C HIS A 245 -26.09 -20.07 21.31
N TYR A 246 -25.44 -19.14 20.61
CA TYR A 246 -24.28 -19.36 19.74
C TYR A 246 -22.97 -19.69 20.49
N GLU A 247 -23.05 -20.21 21.71
CA GLU A 247 -21.87 -20.71 22.43
C GLU A 247 -21.60 -22.19 22.13
N ARG A 248 -22.52 -22.95 21.52
CA ARG A 248 -22.29 -24.37 21.22
C ARG A 248 -22.89 -24.84 19.90
N SER A 249 -22.04 -25.47 19.09
CA SER A 249 -22.31 -26.40 17.98
C SER A 249 -22.44 -25.85 16.56
N SER A 250 -21.83 -26.60 15.61
CA SER A 250 -22.00 -26.72 14.15
C SER A 250 -22.21 -25.47 13.27
N GLU A 251 -23.03 -24.51 13.65
CA GLU A 251 -23.37 -23.33 12.84
C GLU A 251 -22.20 -22.33 12.78
N ARG A 252 -21.39 -22.23 13.84
CA ARG A 252 -20.13 -21.46 13.83
C ARG A 252 -19.13 -22.01 12.81
N GLN A 253 -18.90 -23.32 12.84
CA GLN A 253 -18.02 -23.98 11.87
C GLN A 253 -18.56 -23.85 10.44
N GLN A 254 -19.88 -23.87 10.25
CA GLN A 254 -20.48 -23.67 8.93
C GLN A 254 -20.36 -22.22 8.45
N ALA A 255 -20.57 -21.23 9.32
CA ALA A 255 -20.40 -19.82 8.98
C ALA A 255 -18.92 -19.48 8.71
N GLU A 256 -18.00 -19.97 9.54
CA GLU A 256 -16.55 -19.84 9.33
C GLU A 256 -16.13 -20.56 8.04
N ALA A 257 -16.67 -21.74 7.74
CA ALA A 257 -16.38 -22.46 6.49
C ALA A 257 -16.94 -21.75 5.25
N VAL A 258 -18.12 -21.13 5.33
CA VAL A 258 -18.68 -20.32 4.24
C VAL A 258 -17.83 -19.06 4.03
N CYS A 259 -17.43 -18.37 5.10
CA CYS A 259 -16.53 -17.21 5.00
C CYS A 259 -15.17 -17.62 4.40
N ALA A 260 -14.56 -18.69 4.90
CA ALA A 260 -13.30 -19.21 4.37
C ALA A 260 -13.41 -19.68 2.91
N ARG A 261 -14.56 -20.19 2.48
CA ARG A 261 -14.79 -20.57 1.08
C ARG A 261 -14.97 -19.35 0.18
N LEU A 262 -15.70 -18.33 0.63
CA LEU A 262 -15.85 -17.07 -0.09
C LEU A 262 -14.49 -16.34 -0.22
N GLU A 263 -13.67 -16.35 0.84
CA GLU A 263 -12.28 -15.89 0.79
C GLU A 263 -11.46 -16.71 -0.23
N ALA A 264 -11.56 -18.04 -0.20
CA ALA A 264 -10.87 -18.92 -1.15
C ALA A 264 -11.36 -18.76 -2.60
N GLU A 265 -12.63 -18.45 -2.83
CA GLU A 265 -13.19 -18.15 -4.15
C GLU A 265 -12.72 -16.78 -4.67
N ALA A 266 -12.66 -15.76 -3.80
CA ALA A 266 -12.01 -14.49 -4.13
C ALA A 266 -10.52 -14.68 -4.49
N LEU A 267 -9.80 -15.52 -3.74
CA LEU A 267 -8.41 -15.92 -4.01
C LEU A 267 -8.24 -16.79 -5.27
N LYS A 268 -9.24 -17.58 -5.66
CA LYS A 268 -9.22 -18.37 -6.91
C LYS A 268 -9.54 -17.53 -8.14
N GLY A 269 -10.41 -16.52 -8.02
CA GLY A 269 -10.60 -15.48 -9.03
C GLY A 269 -9.28 -14.79 -9.38
N LYS A 270 -8.46 -14.49 -8.36
CA LYS A 270 -7.10 -13.94 -8.51
C LYS A 270 -6.13 -14.80 -9.33
N LYS A 271 -6.28 -16.14 -9.36
CA LYS A 271 -5.42 -17.02 -10.19
C LYS A 271 -5.82 -17.09 -11.66
N ARG A 272 -7.09 -16.79 -12.01
CA ARG A 272 -7.55 -16.79 -13.41
C ARG A 272 -7.17 -15.49 -14.14
N LEU A 273 -7.07 -14.36 -13.43
CA LEU A 273 -6.60 -13.08 -13.98
C LEU A 273 -5.09 -13.06 -14.28
N LYS A 274 -4.27 -13.91 -13.63
CA LYS A 274 -2.83 -14.08 -13.96
C LYS A 274 -2.55 -14.91 -15.24
N LYS A 275 -3.58 -15.40 -15.92
CA LYS A 275 -3.45 -16.28 -17.11
C LYS A 275 -4.11 -15.71 -18.38
N ALA A 276 -4.61 -14.48 -18.32
CA ALA A 276 -5.20 -13.77 -19.46
C ALA A 276 -4.32 -12.58 -19.83
#